data_AF-A0A6A6E7Z1-F1
#
_entry.id   AF-A0A6A6E7Z1-F1
#
_cell.length_a   1.000
_cell.length_b   1.000
_cell.length_c   1.000
_cell.angle_alpha   90.00
_cell.angle_beta   90.00
_cell.angle_gamma   90.00
#
_symmetry.space_group_name_H-M   'P 1'
#
loop_
_entity.id
_entity.type
_entity.pdbx_description
1 polymer ?
#
loop_
_entity_poly.entity_id
_entity_poly.type
_entity_poly.pdbx_seq_one_letter_code
_entity_poly.pdbx_strand_id
1 'polypeptide(L)'
;MAFEDGLFWDEEPKHSVKEALALRSDLKDEIKAAIKDVSHSDEEDAKWLEKMEDSPEYVPRMLWRMGRGEKPYDSQPALTHLHSIVWAHDDNKYEGSLAAGCFAIPSVRAVYLHRMSSYDDSSTADKRLSMIEHGSSACAHTEMHDCRLNEADIGNTDFGVIRDALQAHHEDLEDFWLDYGLEGIEWLEEVDNIAPMWTFKDFSKLRRFRIAPDFIFGANPSQVEEQDRDKWLLDFLPSSIKIIQLAHCDEYREILFKALEHLLVNNHTRVPSLSEMTLEITVLAISSLRFSGLLIALGCR
;
A
#
# COMPACT_ATOMS: atom_id res chain seq x y z
N MET A 1 -13.27 3.34 -19.41
CA MET A 1 -12.36 2.35 -20.01
C MET A 1 -11.79 1.60 -18.83
N ALA A 2 -12.60 0.66 -18.30
CA ALA A 2 -12.22 -0.19 -17.19
C ALA A 2 -11.24 -1.23 -17.72
N PHE A 3 -10.17 -1.51 -16.97
CA PHE A 3 -9.33 -2.66 -17.24
C PHE A 3 -10.22 -3.89 -17.05
N GLU A 4 -10.58 -4.56 -18.15
CA GLU A 4 -11.05 -5.94 -18.10
C GLU A 4 -9.85 -6.79 -17.69
N ASP A 5 -9.59 -6.85 -16.39
CA ASP A 5 -8.71 -7.86 -15.81
C ASP A 5 -9.45 -9.19 -15.97
N GLY A 6 -9.29 -9.78 -17.16
CA GLY A 6 -9.66 -11.16 -17.38
C GLY A 6 -9.03 -11.98 -16.26
N LEU A 7 -9.83 -12.86 -15.65
CA LEU A 7 -9.41 -13.83 -14.63
C LEU A 7 -8.16 -14.58 -15.14
N PHE A 8 -7.00 -14.02 -14.87
CA PHE A 8 -5.71 -14.64 -15.09
C PHE A 8 -5.56 -15.64 -13.97
N TRP A 9 -6.04 -16.86 -14.22
CA TRP A 9 -5.47 -18.02 -13.59
C TRP A 9 -4.08 -18.20 -14.21
N ASP A 10 -3.14 -17.35 -13.81
CA ASP A 10 -1.73 -17.60 -14.09
C ASP A 10 -1.41 -18.94 -13.42
N GLU A 11 -0.84 -19.87 -14.19
CA GLU A 11 -0.24 -21.06 -13.61
C GLU A 11 0.69 -20.59 -12.50
N GLU A 12 0.44 -21.04 -11.26
CA GLU A 12 1.28 -20.75 -10.10
C GLU A 12 2.76 -20.71 -10.52
N PRO A 13 3.53 -19.70 -10.10
CA PRO A 13 4.97 -19.74 -10.25
C PRO A 13 5.44 -21.07 -9.63
N LYS A 14 5.83 -22.04 -10.48
CA LYS A 14 6.16 -23.40 -10.03
C LYS A 14 7.36 -23.45 -9.07
N HIS A 15 8.02 -22.31 -8.86
CA HIS A 15 9.32 -22.19 -8.24
C HIS A 15 9.42 -20.90 -7.41
N SER A 16 9.69 -21.04 -6.12
CA SER A 16 10.09 -19.96 -5.22
C SER A 16 11.32 -19.20 -5.74
N VAL A 17 11.61 -17.99 -5.24
CA VAL A 17 12.85 -17.22 -5.59
C VAL A 17 14.12 -18.06 -5.40
N LYS A 18 14.13 -18.94 -4.38
CA LYS A 18 15.23 -19.87 -4.11
C LYS A 18 15.37 -20.94 -5.20
N GLU A 19 14.26 -21.41 -5.76
CA GLU A 19 14.21 -22.35 -6.89
C GLU A 19 14.45 -21.65 -8.24
N ALA A 20 14.00 -20.41 -8.42
CA ALA A 20 14.30 -19.59 -9.59
C ALA A 20 15.80 -19.23 -9.67
N LEU A 21 16.43 -18.93 -8.53
CA LEU A 21 17.89 -18.79 -8.42
C LEU A 21 18.64 -20.11 -8.63
N ALA A 22 18.00 -21.25 -8.32
CA ALA A 22 18.53 -22.58 -8.66
C ALA A 22 18.38 -22.90 -10.16
N LEU A 23 17.35 -22.37 -10.82
CA LEU A 23 17.08 -22.50 -12.26
C LEU A 23 17.92 -21.54 -13.11
N ARG A 24 18.34 -20.41 -12.55
CA ARG A 24 19.26 -19.43 -13.16
C ARG A 24 20.60 -19.39 -12.44
N SER A 25 21.32 -20.50 -12.51
CA SER A 25 22.69 -20.59 -11.99
C SER A 25 23.62 -19.52 -12.58
N ASP A 26 23.34 -19.09 -13.81
CA ASP A 26 24.06 -18.03 -14.51
C ASP A 26 23.97 -16.67 -13.81
N LEU A 27 22.83 -16.32 -13.22
CA LEU A 27 22.68 -15.04 -12.50
C LEU A 27 23.51 -15.01 -11.20
N LYS A 28 23.58 -16.13 -10.48
CA LYS A 28 24.42 -16.26 -9.28
C LYS A 28 25.90 -16.15 -9.65
N ASP A 29 26.30 -16.72 -10.78
CA ASP A 29 27.68 -16.65 -11.27
C ASP A 29 28.04 -15.27 -11.83
N GLU A 30 27.10 -14.57 -12.48
CA GLU A 30 27.27 -13.17 -12.91
C GLU A 30 27.47 -12.21 -11.72
N ILE A 31 26.69 -12.36 -10.64
CA ILE A 31 26.85 -11.53 -9.45
C ILE A 31 28.16 -11.84 -8.73
N LYS A 32 28.55 -13.12 -8.63
CA LYS A 32 29.86 -13.51 -8.09
C LYS A 32 31.01 -12.93 -8.92
N ALA A 33 30.90 -12.92 -10.24
CA ALA A 33 31.90 -12.35 -11.13
C ALA A 33 32.00 -10.82 -10.95
N ALA A 34 30.86 -10.14 -10.80
CA ALA A 34 30.82 -8.70 -10.54
C ALA A 34 31.44 -8.33 -9.19
N ILE A 35 31.17 -9.09 -8.11
CA ILE A 35 31.77 -8.89 -6.78
C ILE A 35 33.28 -9.06 -6.85
N LYS A 36 33.75 -10.11 -7.54
CA LYS A 36 35.18 -10.39 -7.72
C LYS A 36 35.93 -9.30 -8.48
N ASP A 37 35.27 -8.59 -9.39
CA ASP A 37 35.87 -7.50 -10.16
C ASP A 37 36.09 -6.23 -9.31
N VAL A 38 35.31 -6.05 -8.24
CA VAL A 38 35.38 -4.87 -7.36
C VAL A 38 36.08 -5.12 -6.01
N SER A 39 36.27 -6.36 -5.60
CA SER A 39 37.00 -6.68 -4.37
C SER A 39 38.51 -6.63 -4.59
N HIS A 40 39.24 -6.18 -3.57
CA HIS A 40 40.70 -6.05 -3.63
C HIS A 40 41.43 -7.25 -3.00
N SER A 41 40.69 -8.23 -2.46
CA SER A 41 41.24 -9.45 -1.86
C SER A 41 40.20 -10.57 -1.77
N ASP A 42 40.68 -11.82 -1.74
CA ASP A 42 39.85 -13.02 -1.55
C ASP A 42 39.07 -13.00 -0.21
N GLU A 43 39.63 -12.34 0.82
CA GLU A 43 38.97 -12.19 2.12
C GLU A 43 37.83 -11.16 2.08
N GLU A 44 37.97 -10.12 1.26
CA GLU A 44 36.92 -9.13 0.98
C GLU A 44 35.80 -9.75 0.14
N ASP A 45 36.15 -10.54 -0.90
CA ASP A 45 35.20 -11.34 -1.69
C ASP A 45 34.35 -12.28 -0.82
N ALA A 46 34.98 -13.04 0.07
CA ALA A 46 34.28 -13.95 0.97
C ALA A 46 33.33 -13.21 1.92
N LYS A 47 33.76 -12.07 2.48
CA LYS A 47 32.92 -11.22 3.33
C LYS A 47 31.75 -10.60 2.58
N TRP A 48 31.91 -10.24 1.31
CA TRP A 48 30.82 -9.73 0.47
C TRP A 48 29.81 -10.83 0.12
N LEU A 49 30.28 -12.03 -0.20
CA LEU A 49 29.40 -13.17 -0.51
C LEU A 49 28.64 -13.67 0.72
N GLU A 50 29.29 -13.76 1.88
CA GLU A 50 28.65 -14.09 3.17
C GLU A 50 27.59 -13.04 3.54
N LYS A 51 27.93 -11.74 3.44
CA LYS A 51 26.95 -10.65 3.65
C LYS A 51 25.84 -10.60 2.62
N MET A 52 26.07 -11.07 1.40
CA MET A 52 25.05 -11.09 0.35
C MET A 52 24.07 -12.25 0.57
N GLU A 53 24.57 -13.43 0.95
CA GLU A 53 23.73 -14.58 1.27
C GLU A 53 22.94 -14.35 2.59
N ASP A 54 23.45 -13.52 3.52
CA ASP A 54 22.81 -13.26 4.82
C ASP A 54 22.06 -11.93 4.96
N SER A 55 22.05 -11.02 3.97
CA SER A 55 21.40 -9.71 4.11
C SER A 55 20.15 -9.60 3.22
N PRO A 56 18.97 -10.01 3.71
CA PRO A 56 17.68 -9.77 3.03
C PRO A 56 17.44 -8.27 2.74
N GLU A 57 18.23 -7.39 3.33
CA GLU A 57 18.18 -5.94 3.15
C GLU A 57 19.08 -5.38 2.05
N TYR A 58 19.80 -6.22 1.27
CA TYR A 58 20.72 -5.72 0.24
C TYR A 58 20.02 -4.83 -0.79
N VAL A 59 18.91 -5.30 -1.38
CA VAL A 59 18.16 -4.54 -2.39
C VAL A 59 17.50 -3.29 -1.78
N PRO A 60 16.76 -3.36 -0.65
CA PRO A 60 16.24 -2.15 0.00
C PRO A 60 17.32 -1.10 0.28
N ARG A 61 18.49 -1.52 0.78
CA ARG A 61 19.63 -0.64 1.05
C ARG A 61 20.19 -0.02 -0.23
N MET A 62 20.27 -0.77 -1.33
CA MET A 62 20.70 -0.22 -2.62
C MET A 62 19.74 0.87 -3.10
N LEU A 63 18.43 0.63 -3.05
CA LEU A 63 17.43 1.62 -3.48
C LEU A 63 17.52 2.91 -2.67
N TRP A 64 17.72 2.80 -1.34
CA TRP A 64 17.97 3.96 -0.49
C TRP A 64 19.21 4.75 -0.90
N ARG A 65 20.33 4.07 -1.13
CA ARG A 65 21.59 4.72 -1.56
C ARG A 65 21.43 5.38 -2.93
N MET A 66 20.74 4.73 -3.86
CA MET A 66 20.44 5.31 -5.18
C MET A 66 19.58 6.56 -5.06
N GLY A 67 18.50 6.49 -4.29
CA GLY A 67 17.57 7.60 -4.08
C GLY A 67 18.22 8.81 -3.43
N ARG A 68 19.10 8.58 -2.45
CA ARG A 68 19.85 9.63 -1.74
C ARG A 68 21.11 10.10 -2.46
N GLY A 69 21.46 9.51 -3.61
CA GLY A 69 22.70 9.81 -4.31
C GLY A 69 23.95 9.51 -3.47
N GLU A 70 23.90 8.48 -2.62
CA GLU A 70 25.06 8.02 -1.87
C GLU A 70 25.99 7.20 -2.78
N LYS A 71 27.30 7.17 -2.48
CA LYS A 71 28.28 6.33 -3.21
C LYS A 71 27.75 4.91 -3.39
N PRO A 72 27.97 4.24 -4.53
CA PRO A 72 28.66 4.74 -5.73
C PRO A 72 27.76 5.56 -6.69
N TYR A 73 26.54 5.92 -6.28
CA TYR A 73 25.53 6.59 -7.11
C TYR A 73 25.59 8.13 -7.02
N ASP A 74 26.62 8.68 -6.38
CA ASP A 74 26.82 10.12 -6.17
C ASP A 74 27.28 10.87 -7.43
N SER A 75 27.95 10.17 -8.34
CA SER A 75 28.52 10.76 -9.57
C SER A 75 27.57 10.76 -10.77
N GLN A 76 26.68 9.78 -10.85
CA GLN A 76 25.68 9.65 -11.90
C GLN A 76 24.37 9.13 -11.28
N PRO A 77 23.26 9.88 -11.40
CA PRO A 77 21.96 9.42 -10.90
C PRO A 77 21.61 8.07 -11.53
N ALA A 78 21.38 7.07 -10.69
CA ALA A 78 20.95 5.75 -11.13
C ALA A 78 19.45 5.76 -11.43
N LEU A 79 19.02 4.84 -12.31
CA LEU A 79 17.60 4.54 -12.56
C LEU A 79 16.74 5.73 -13.02
N THR A 80 17.31 6.75 -13.67
CA THR A 80 16.60 7.98 -14.11
C THR A 80 15.38 7.76 -15.01
N HIS A 81 15.27 6.58 -15.62
CA HIS A 81 14.17 6.17 -16.48
C HIS A 81 13.22 5.15 -15.82
N LEU A 82 13.48 4.76 -14.57
CA LEU A 82 12.60 3.86 -13.82
C LEU A 82 11.45 4.69 -13.24
N HIS A 83 10.25 4.48 -13.79
CA HIS A 83 9.04 5.20 -13.40
C HIS A 83 8.11 4.41 -12.49
N SER A 84 8.21 3.08 -12.50
CA SER A 84 7.32 2.21 -11.76
C SER A 84 8.10 1.07 -11.13
N ILE A 85 7.77 0.71 -9.89
CA ILE A 85 8.33 -0.45 -9.19
C ILE A 85 7.19 -1.31 -8.67
N VAL A 86 7.23 -2.60 -8.99
CA VAL A 86 6.40 -3.62 -8.33
C VAL A 86 7.29 -4.40 -7.39
N TRP A 87 6.88 -4.48 -6.13
CA TRP A 87 7.49 -5.31 -5.11
C TRP A 87 6.43 -6.25 -4.56
N ALA A 88 6.57 -7.54 -4.86
CA ALA A 88 5.58 -8.55 -4.54
C ALA A 88 6.25 -9.80 -3.95
N HIS A 89 5.55 -10.45 -3.02
CA HIS A 89 5.91 -11.78 -2.54
C HIS A 89 4.98 -12.85 -3.14
N ASP A 90 5.48 -14.08 -3.16
CA ASP A 90 4.74 -15.26 -3.63
C ASP A 90 3.57 -15.57 -2.67
N ASP A 91 2.52 -16.17 -3.21
CA ASP A 91 1.19 -16.26 -2.65
C ASP A 91 1.12 -16.94 -1.27
N ASN A 92 2.09 -17.81 -0.99
CA ASN A 92 2.17 -18.59 0.24
C ASN A 92 3.06 -17.96 1.32
N LYS A 93 3.63 -16.77 1.08
CA LYS A 93 4.66 -16.20 1.94
C LYS A 93 4.49 -14.70 2.13
N TYR A 94 3.99 -14.35 3.31
CA TYR A 94 4.11 -13.01 3.86
C TYR A 94 5.47 -12.90 4.53
N GLU A 95 6.50 -12.62 3.73
CA GLU A 95 7.86 -12.43 4.23
C GLU A 95 8.38 -11.06 3.79
N GLY A 96 9.46 -10.65 4.44
CA GLY A 96 10.18 -9.46 4.05
C GLY A 96 9.83 -8.26 4.90
N SER A 97 10.19 -7.12 4.37
CA SER A 97 10.16 -5.86 5.10
C SER A 97 9.75 -4.82 4.07
N LEU A 98 8.98 -3.82 4.45
CA LEU A 98 8.47 -2.87 3.48
C LEU A 98 9.62 -2.20 2.71
N ALA A 99 9.58 -2.26 1.38
CA ALA A 99 10.65 -1.77 0.52
C ALA A 99 10.64 -0.23 0.40
N ALA A 100 10.75 0.48 1.53
CA ALA A 100 10.67 1.94 1.60
C ALA A 100 11.66 2.66 0.67
N GLY A 101 12.78 2.02 0.32
CA GLY A 101 13.75 2.54 -0.64
C GLY A 101 13.16 2.77 -2.05
N CYS A 102 12.06 2.12 -2.42
CA CYS A 102 11.36 2.35 -3.69
C CYS A 102 10.88 3.80 -3.84
N PHE A 103 10.48 4.42 -2.73
CA PHE A 103 10.00 5.81 -2.71
C PHE A 103 11.14 6.83 -2.75
N ALA A 104 12.37 6.43 -2.39
CA ALA A 104 13.51 7.33 -2.37
C ALA A 104 14.03 7.67 -3.77
N ILE A 105 13.66 6.91 -4.82
CA ILE A 105 14.17 7.11 -6.18
C ILE A 105 13.41 8.26 -6.86
N PRO A 106 14.07 9.37 -7.24
CA PRO A 106 13.36 10.57 -7.71
C PRO A 106 12.59 10.40 -9.02
N SER A 107 12.93 9.41 -9.86
CA SER A 107 12.24 9.14 -11.13
C SER A 107 11.00 8.27 -10.98
N VAL A 108 10.85 7.57 -9.85
CA VAL A 108 9.76 6.64 -9.59
C VAL A 108 8.50 7.43 -9.26
N ARG A 109 7.43 7.13 -9.98
CA ARG A 109 6.11 7.77 -9.89
C ARG A 109 5.03 6.81 -9.42
N ALA A 110 5.23 5.51 -9.61
CA ALA A 110 4.29 4.48 -9.18
C ALA A 110 4.99 3.38 -8.39
N VAL A 111 4.46 3.04 -7.22
CA VAL A 111 4.95 1.95 -6.38
C VAL A 111 3.80 1.01 -6.09
N TYR A 112 3.99 -0.27 -6.39
CA TYR A 112 3.04 -1.36 -6.16
C TYR A 112 3.67 -2.31 -5.14
N LEU A 113 3.07 -2.45 -3.97
CA LEU A 113 3.51 -3.29 -2.86
C LEU A 113 2.45 -4.37 -2.64
N HIS A 114 2.77 -5.62 -2.99
CA HIS A 114 1.79 -6.70 -2.97
C HIS A 114 2.25 -7.80 -2.01
N ARG A 115 1.38 -8.23 -1.10
CA ARG A 115 1.67 -9.33 -0.15
C ARG A 115 2.90 -9.08 0.74
N MET A 116 3.18 -7.81 1.03
CA MET A 116 4.25 -7.44 1.95
C MET A 116 3.81 -7.73 3.37
N SER A 117 4.69 -8.28 4.21
CA SER A 117 4.52 -8.19 5.66
C SER A 117 5.56 -7.29 6.29
N SER A 118 5.17 -6.68 7.40
CA SER A 118 6.10 -6.30 8.46
C SER A 118 6.59 -7.56 9.19
N TYR A 119 7.84 -7.56 9.66
CA TYR A 119 8.44 -8.72 10.33
C TYR A 119 7.57 -9.23 11.51
N ASP A 120 7.21 -10.52 11.49
CA ASP A 120 6.26 -11.18 12.41
C ASP A 120 6.68 -11.17 13.90
N ASP A 121 7.96 -10.93 14.21
CA ASP A 121 8.48 -11.00 15.59
C ASP A 121 8.95 -9.63 16.14
N SER A 122 8.75 -8.55 15.39
CA SER A 122 9.23 -7.25 15.82
C SER A 122 8.16 -6.48 16.58
N SER A 123 8.29 -6.39 17.90
CA SER A 123 7.63 -5.38 18.75
C SER A 123 7.97 -3.92 18.38
N THR A 124 8.60 -3.70 17.23
CA THR A 124 9.07 -2.41 16.75
C THR A 124 8.45 -2.09 15.40
N ALA A 125 7.84 -0.92 15.29
CA ALA A 125 7.32 -0.40 14.04
C ALA A 125 8.45 -0.25 13.00
N ASP A 126 8.20 -0.66 11.77
CA ASP A 126 8.97 -0.34 10.59
C ASP A 126 8.85 1.16 10.27
N LYS A 127 9.75 1.94 10.87
CA LYS A 127 9.84 3.38 10.65
C LYS A 127 10.52 3.75 9.34
N ARG A 128 10.84 2.81 8.45
CA ARG A 128 11.63 3.15 7.25
C ARG A 128 10.84 4.01 6.28
N LEU A 129 9.52 3.87 6.20
CA LEU A 129 8.69 4.80 5.43
C LEU A 129 8.74 6.23 5.96
N SER A 130 8.72 6.43 7.28
CA SER A 130 8.80 7.78 7.85
C SER A 130 10.18 8.43 7.71
N MET A 131 11.18 7.69 7.23
CA MET A 131 12.50 8.23 6.86
C MET A 131 12.55 8.83 5.45
N ILE A 132 11.47 8.77 4.68
CA ILE A 132 11.40 9.41 3.36
C ILE A 132 11.25 10.93 3.58
N GLU A 133 12.23 11.70 3.13
CA GLU A 133 12.20 13.15 3.28
C GLU A 133 11.09 13.76 2.42
N HIS A 134 10.36 14.74 2.97
CA HIS A 134 9.32 15.45 2.25
C HIS A 134 9.86 16.05 0.94
N GLY A 135 9.18 15.81 -0.17
CA GLY A 135 9.59 16.28 -1.51
C GLY A 135 10.79 15.55 -2.14
N SER A 136 11.34 14.51 -1.49
CA SER A 136 12.39 13.66 -2.09
C SER A 136 11.84 12.60 -3.05
N SER A 137 10.55 12.27 -2.94
CA SER A 137 9.88 11.32 -3.80
C SER A 137 8.99 12.01 -4.81
N ALA A 138 8.98 11.50 -6.05
CA ALA A 138 8.02 11.89 -7.07
C ALA A 138 6.84 10.89 -7.17
N CYS A 139 6.66 10.04 -6.17
CA CYS A 139 5.61 9.03 -6.15
C CYS A 139 4.23 9.69 -6.14
N ALA A 140 3.48 9.50 -7.23
CA ALA A 140 2.13 9.99 -7.41
C ALA A 140 1.08 8.86 -7.32
N HIS A 141 1.52 7.60 -7.38
CA HIS A 141 0.66 6.42 -7.31
C HIS A 141 1.25 5.40 -6.34
N THR A 142 0.49 5.04 -5.31
CA THR A 142 0.88 3.98 -4.37
C THR A 142 -0.23 2.96 -4.26
N GLU A 143 0.11 1.69 -4.50
CA GLU A 143 -0.77 0.55 -4.31
C GLU A 143 -0.18 -0.38 -3.25
N MET A 144 -0.96 -0.68 -2.23
CA MET A 144 -0.66 -1.64 -1.17
C MET A 144 -1.76 -2.69 -1.19
N HIS A 145 -1.51 -3.77 -1.92
CA HIS A 145 -2.46 -4.87 -2.10
C HIS A 145 -2.09 -6.04 -1.20
N ASP A 146 -3.01 -6.48 -0.34
CA ASP A 146 -2.80 -7.62 0.54
C ASP A 146 -1.54 -7.49 1.43
N CYS A 147 -1.23 -6.27 1.86
CA CYS A 147 -0.09 -6.03 2.75
C CYS A 147 -0.50 -6.26 4.21
N ARG A 148 0.27 -7.07 4.94
CA ARG A 148 0.13 -7.29 6.39
C ARG A 148 1.04 -6.33 7.14
N LEU A 149 0.45 -5.51 7.99
CA LEU A 149 1.19 -4.57 8.84
C LEU A 149 1.08 -5.06 10.27
N ASN A 150 2.18 -5.03 11.02
CA ASN A 150 2.21 -5.54 12.38
C ASN A 150 1.53 -4.53 13.30
N GLU A 151 1.19 -4.98 14.51
CA GLU A 151 0.60 -4.14 15.54
C GLU A 151 1.46 -2.90 15.81
N ALA A 152 2.79 -3.00 15.73
CA ALA A 152 3.66 -1.86 15.97
C ALA A 152 3.57 -0.79 14.85
N ASP A 153 3.34 -1.19 13.60
CA ASP A 153 3.15 -0.33 12.42
C ASP A 153 1.80 0.37 12.39
N ILE A 154 0.80 -0.27 12.99
CA ILE A 154 -0.55 0.27 13.22
C ILE A 154 -0.65 0.91 14.63
N GLY A 155 0.46 0.93 15.38
CA GLY A 155 0.50 1.32 16.79
C GLY A 155 -0.51 0.56 17.67
N ASN A 156 -0.52 0.84 18.97
CA ASN A 156 -1.59 0.34 19.83
C ASN A 156 -2.96 1.00 19.53
N THR A 157 -3.03 1.97 18.60
CA THR A 157 -4.22 2.82 18.43
C THR A 157 -4.37 3.54 17.06
N ASP A 158 -3.42 3.58 16.12
CA ASP A 158 -3.63 4.34 14.86
C ASP A 158 -2.78 3.92 13.63
N PHE A 159 -3.30 4.09 12.42
CA PHE A 159 -2.54 3.89 11.17
C PHE A 159 -1.42 4.94 10.93
N GLY A 160 -0.78 5.46 11.98
CA GLY A 160 0.12 6.60 11.98
C GLY A 160 1.35 6.44 11.10
N VAL A 161 1.99 5.27 11.07
CA VAL A 161 3.21 5.07 10.26
C VAL A 161 2.91 5.22 8.77
N ILE A 162 1.84 4.57 8.28
CA ILE A 162 1.38 4.70 6.90
C ILE A 162 0.98 6.16 6.66
N ARG A 163 0.25 6.76 7.60
CA ARG A 163 -0.26 8.12 7.43
C ARG A 163 0.84 9.16 7.35
N ASP A 164 1.86 9.05 8.19
CA ASP A 164 3.04 9.93 8.21
C ASP A 164 3.81 9.81 6.88
N ALA A 165 3.96 8.59 6.37
CA ALA A 165 4.56 8.34 5.08
C ALA A 165 3.75 9.02 3.95
N LEU A 166 2.43 8.82 3.94
CA LEU A 166 1.56 9.46 2.96
C LEU A 166 1.55 10.99 3.09
N GLN A 167 1.68 11.51 4.31
CA GLN A 167 1.77 12.95 4.56
C GLN A 167 3.01 13.56 3.90
N ALA A 168 4.12 12.82 3.79
CA ALA A 168 5.30 13.27 3.05
C ALA A 168 5.03 13.45 1.54
N HIS A 169 3.95 12.88 1.02
CA HIS A 169 3.53 12.92 -0.38
C HIS A 169 2.22 13.67 -0.63
N HIS A 170 1.66 14.37 0.38
CA HIS A 170 0.31 14.95 0.28
C HIS A 170 0.15 15.98 -0.86
N GLU A 171 1.24 16.65 -1.27
CA GLU A 171 1.22 17.61 -2.38
C GLU A 171 1.26 16.94 -3.75
N ASP A 172 1.66 15.68 -3.85
CA ASP A 172 1.95 15.00 -5.12
C ASP A 172 1.14 13.72 -5.37
N LEU A 173 0.62 13.08 -4.32
CA LEU A 173 -0.14 11.85 -4.43
C LEU A 173 -1.45 12.08 -5.21
N GLU A 174 -1.60 11.39 -6.34
CA GLU A 174 -2.77 11.44 -7.22
C GLU A 174 -3.67 10.22 -7.06
N ASP A 175 -3.07 9.05 -6.83
CA ASP A 175 -3.75 7.77 -6.76
C ASP A 175 -3.26 6.98 -5.53
N PHE A 176 -4.19 6.51 -4.70
CA PHE A 176 -3.85 5.71 -3.52
C PHE A 176 -4.76 4.50 -3.37
N TRP A 177 -4.15 3.32 -3.33
CA TRP A 177 -4.83 2.04 -3.21
C TRP A 177 -4.31 1.34 -1.95
N LEU A 178 -5.19 1.10 -1.00
CA LEU A 178 -4.91 0.37 0.23
C LEU A 178 -6.01 -0.65 0.42
N ASP A 179 -5.75 -1.86 -0.04
CA ASP A 179 -6.71 -2.94 -0.02
C ASP A 179 -6.24 -4.08 0.91
N TYR A 180 -7.20 -4.67 1.59
CA TYR A 180 -6.98 -5.80 2.46
C TYR A 180 -7.02 -7.10 1.65
N GLY A 181 -6.18 -8.08 1.97
CA GLY A 181 -6.36 -9.45 1.48
C GLY A 181 -7.12 -10.27 2.50
N LEU A 182 -8.20 -10.89 2.04
CA LEU A 182 -9.24 -11.63 2.79
C LEU A 182 -8.77 -12.65 3.85
N GLU A 183 -7.46 -12.87 4.05
CA GLU A 183 -6.90 -13.89 4.93
C GLU A 183 -5.87 -13.35 5.95
N GLY A 184 -5.68 -12.03 6.04
CA GLY A 184 -4.62 -11.42 6.86
C GLY A 184 -5.00 -11.07 8.30
N ILE A 185 -6.30 -10.92 8.60
CA ILE A 185 -6.77 -10.42 9.90
C ILE A 185 -7.23 -11.51 10.89
N GLU A 186 -6.63 -12.69 10.91
CA GLU A 186 -6.97 -13.62 12.01
C GLU A 186 -6.58 -13.04 13.41
N TRP A 187 -5.83 -11.93 13.45
CA TRP A 187 -5.37 -11.28 14.68
C TRP A 187 -6.30 -10.19 15.25
N LEU A 188 -7.25 -9.61 14.50
CA LEU A 188 -8.12 -8.55 15.05
C LEU A 188 -9.29 -9.07 15.89
N GLU A 189 -9.50 -10.38 15.97
CA GLU A 189 -10.42 -10.92 16.98
C GLU A 189 -10.00 -10.52 18.41
N GLU A 190 -8.72 -10.17 18.63
CA GLU A 190 -8.20 -9.75 19.94
C GLU A 190 -7.85 -8.26 20.05
N VAL A 191 -7.79 -7.49 18.94
CA VAL A 191 -7.41 -6.07 18.97
C VAL A 191 -8.65 -5.19 18.82
N ASP A 192 -9.35 -5.01 19.93
CA ASP A 192 -10.65 -4.31 19.99
C ASP A 192 -10.61 -2.81 19.63
N ASN A 193 -9.45 -2.17 19.45
CA ASN A 193 -9.32 -0.71 19.46
C ASN A 193 -8.48 -0.09 18.32
N ILE A 194 -8.56 -0.60 17.10
CA ILE A 194 -7.94 0.12 15.96
C ILE A 194 -8.78 1.35 15.60
N ALA A 195 -8.21 2.54 15.81
CA ALA A 195 -8.86 3.79 15.43
C ALA A 195 -8.81 4.01 13.90
N PRO A 196 -9.74 4.80 13.36
CA PRO A 196 -9.71 5.27 11.98
C PRO A 196 -8.37 5.91 11.59
N MET A 197 -8.01 5.78 10.31
CA MET A 197 -6.94 6.58 9.72
C MET A 197 -7.34 8.06 9.69
N TRP A 198 -6.36 8.97 9.78
CA TRP A 198 -6.63 10.40 9.67
C TRP A 198 -7.09 10.80 8.27
N THR A 199 -7.84 11.90 8.20
CA THR A 199 -8.37 12.49 6.97
C THR A 199 -7.31 12.79 5.91
N PHE A 200 -7.71 12.66 4.64
CA PHE A 200 -6.96 13.05 3.43
C PHE A 200 -7.32 14.46 2.93
N LYS A 201 -8.04 15.29 3.70
CA LYS A 201 -8.48 16.64 3.28
C LYS A 201 -7.39 17.51 2.66
N ASP A 202 -6.15 17.39 3.12
CA ASP A 202 -5.02 18.19 2.66
C ASP A 202 -4.33 17.65 1.39
N PHE A 203 -4.78 16.50 0.86
CA PHE A 203 -4.23 15.86 -0.33
C PHE A 203 -4.84 16.47 -1.60
N SER A 204 -4.43 17.69 -1.93
CA SER A 204 -5.06 18.51 -2.99
C SER A 204 -5.00 17.91 -4.41
N LYS A 205 -4.07 16.98 -4.65
CA LYS A 205 -3.94 16.28 -5.93
C LYS A 205 -4.60 14.91 -5.98
N LEU A 206 -4.99 14.32 -4.84
CA LEU A 206 -5.56 12.98 -4.79
C LEU A 206 -6.88 12.93 -5.56
N ARG A 207 -6.93 12.11 -6.61
CA ARG A 207 -8.05 11.94 -7.55
C ARG A 207 -8.67 10.56 -7.48
N ARG A 208 -7.89 9.51 -7.24
CA ARG A 208 -8.39 8.12 -7.20
C ARG A 208 -8.03 7.47 -5.89
N PHE A 209 -8.99 6.77 -5.33
CA PHE A 209 -8.86 6.23 -3.99
C PHE A 209 -9.55 4.88 -3.91
N ARG A 210 -8.77 3.82 -3.69
CA ARG A 210 -9.29 2.48 -3.39
C ARG A 210 -8.94 2.15 -1.94
N ILE A 211 -9.93 1.90 -1.10
CA ILE A 211 -9.68 1.63 0.32
C ILE A 211 -10.69 0.67 0.93
N ALA A 212 -10.27 -0.16 1.88
CA ALA A 212 -11.18 -0.92 2.73
C ALA A 212 -11.82 0.01 3.81
N PRO A 213 -13.12 -0.13 4.12
CA PRO A 213 -13.81 0.63 5.15
C PRO A 213 -13.16 0.59 6.54
N ASP A 214 -12.43 -0.47 6.90
CA ASP A 214 -11.68 -0.60 8.16
C ASP A 214 -10.75 0.59 8.42
N PHE A 215 -10.09 1.08 7.37
CA PHE A 215 -9.19 2.23 7.48
C PHE A 215 -9.95 3.54 7.69
N ILE A 216 -11.24 3.61 7.31
CA ILE A 216 -12.09 4.79 7.45
C ILE A 216 -12.84 4.78 8.77
N PHE A 217 -13.30 3.62 9.22
CA PHE A 217 -14.19 3.47 10.37
C PHE A 217 -13.53 2.81 11.59
N GLY A 218 -12.29 2.32 11.46
CA GLY A 218 -11.65 1.47 12.46
C GLY A 218 -12.20 0.05 12.44
N ALA A 219 -11.48 -0.89 13.06
CA ALA A 219 -11.80 -2.32 13.03
C ALA A 219 -13.06 -2.69 13.83
N ASN A 220 -13.43 -1.89 14.84
CA ASN A 220 -14.62 -2.14 15.64
C ASN A 220 -15.55 -0.92 15.70
N PRO A 221 -16.26 -0.64 14.59
CA PRO A 221 -17.21 0.46 14.54
C PRO A 221 -18.44 0.18 15.42
N SER A 222 -18.53 -0.86 16.24
CA SER A 222 -19.65 -1.01 17.18
C SER A 222 -19.38 -0.38 18.55
N GLN A 223 -18.11 -0.13 18.92
CA GLN A 223 -17.73 0.22 20.29
C GLN A 223 -17.58 1.73 20.58
N VAL A 224 -17.35 2.59 19.58
CA VAL A 224 -17.26 4.07 19.77
C VAL A 224 -18.65 4.71 19.87
N GLU A 225 -18.90 5.67 20.76
CA GLU A 225 -20.21 6.35 20.84
C GLU A 225 -20.60 7.01 19.48
N GLU A 226 -21.82 6.73 19.02
CA GLU A 226 -22.34 6.82 17.65
C GLU A 226 -22.43 8.21 17.01
N GLN A 227 -22.06 9.29 17.69
CA GLN A 227 -22.29 10.63 17.15
C GLN A 227 -21.34 10.91 15.97
N ASP A 228 -21.92 11.23 14.81
CA ASP A 228 -21.25 11.70 13.58
C ASP A 228 -20.47 10.67 12.75
N ARG A 229 -20.62 9.36 13.00
CA ARG A 229 -19.93 8.33 12.19
C ARG A 229 -20.36 8.29 10.72
N ASP A 230 -21.60 8.63 10.46
CA ASP A 230 -22.13 8.84 9.11
C ASP A 230 -21.40 9.98 8.36
N LYS A 231 -20.69 10.87 9.04
CA LYS A 231 -19.90 11.92 8.40
C LYS A 231 -18.46 11.51 8.14
N TRP A 232 -17.97 10.40 8.69
CA TRP A 232 -16.55 10.06 8.63
C TRP A 232 -16.05 9.87 7.21
N LEU A 233 -16.76 9.11 6.36
CA LEU A 233 -16.37 8.97 4.95
C LEU A 233 -16.27 10.34 4.25
N LEU A 234 -17.24 11.23 4.48
CA LEU A 234 -17.24 12.57 3.90
C LEU A 234 -16.09 13.45 4.44
N ASP A 235 -15.78 13.32 5.73
CA ASP A 235 -14.70 14.06 6.38
C ASP A 235 -13.32 13.48 6.10
N PHE A 236 -13.25 12.23 5.66
CA PHE A 236 -12.03 11.53 5.29
C PHE A 236 -11.51 11.98 3.92
N LEU A 237 -12.40 12.31 2.98
CA LEU A 237 -12.05 12.55 1.58
C LEU A 237 -11.61 14.00 1.29
N PRO A 238 -10.64 14.22 0.39
CA PRO A 238 -10.32 15.54 -0.12
C PRO A 238 -11.34 16.02 -1.16
N SER A 239 -11.48 17.34 -1.30
CA SER A 239 -12.36 17.96 -2.31
C SER A 239 -11.95 17.67 -3.77
N SER A 240 -10.71 17.23 -3.97
CA SER A 240 -10.10 16.88 -5.26
C SER A 240 -10.51 15.51 -5.79
N ILE A 241 -11.10 14.65 -4.95
CA ILE A 241 -11.37 13.25 -5.27
C ILE A 241 -12.34 13.11 -6.44
N LYS A 242 -12.03 12.21 -7.39
CA LYS A 242 -12.85 11.93 -8.58
C LYS A 242 -13.45 10.53 -8.58
N ILE A 243 -12.67 9.55 -8.12
CA ILE A 243 -13.04 8.13 -8.14
C ILE A 243 -12.79 7.56 -6.75
N ILE A 244 -13.81 6.91 -6.18
CA ILE A 244 -13.72 6.17 -4.93
C ILE A 244 -14.10 4.72 -5.19
N GLN A 245 -13.27 3.80 -4.76
CA GLN A 245 -13.55 2.36 -4.75
C GLN A 245 -13.44 1.86 -3.31
N LEU A 246 -14.54 1.36 -2.78
CA LEU A 246 -14.55 0.78 -1.44
C LEU A 246 -14.50 -0.74 -1.57
N ALA A 247 -13.41 -1.33 -1.07
CA ALA A 247 -13.21 -2.79 -1.06
C ALA A 247 -13.92 -3.42 0.15
N HIS A 248 -14.20 -4.73 0.13
CA HIS A 248 -14.70 -5.49 1.30
C HIS A 248 -15.86 -4.84 2.08
N CYS A 249 -16.83 -4.27 1.36
CA CYS A 249 -17.88 -3.45 1.97
C CYS A 249 -18.90 -4.24 2.83
N ASP A 250 -18.81 -5.56 2.83
CA ASP A 250 -19.82 -6.43 3.41
C ASP A 250 -19.87 -6.42 4.94
N GLU A 251 -18.76 -6.09 5.60
CA GLU A 251 -18.63 -6.07 7.06
C GLU A 251 -19.19 -4.77 7.67
N TYR A 252 -19.30 -3.71 6.86
CA TYR A 252 -19.62 -2.36 7.32
C TYR A 252 -21.01 -1.86 6.90
N ARG A 253 -21.91 -2.76 6.44
CA ARG A 253 -23.15 -2.39 5.73
C ARG A 253 -23.93 -1.22 6.34
N GLU A 254 -24.30 -1.28 7.62
CA GLU A 254 -25.17 -0.27 8.22
C GLU A 254 -24.49 1.12 8.28
N ILE A 255 -23.27 1.17 8.83
CA ILE A 255 -22.51 2.41 8.97
C ILE A 255 -22.10 2.97 7.61
N LEU A 256 -21.64 2.09 6.71
CA LEU A 256 -21.21 2.46 5.38
C LEU A 256 -22.36 3.05 4.57
N PHE A 257 -23.56 2.46 4.58
CA PHE A 257 -24.68 3.01 3.82
C PHE A 257 -25.14 4.37 4.36
N LYS A 258 -25.19 4.57 5.68
CA LYS A 258 -25.46 5.90 6.25
C LYS A 258 -24.39 6.91 5.84
N ALA A 259 -23.11 6.50 5.83
CA ALA A 259 -22.01 7.35 5.42
C ALA A 259 -22.05 7.70 3.92
N LEU A 260 -22.45 6.75 3.07
CA LEU A 260 -22.67 6.96 1.65
C LEU A 260 -23.85 7.89 1.38
N GLU A 261 -24.96 7.75 2.12
CA GLU A 261 -26.09 8.68 2.05
C GLU A 261 -25.64 10.11 2.38
N HIS A 262 -24.88 10.29 3.47
CA HIS A 262 -24.29 11.59 3.84
C HIS A 262 -23.36 12.13 2.76
N LEU A 263 -22.48 11.29 2.19
CA LEU A 263 -21.59 11.67 1.10
C LEU A 263 -22.35 12.15 -0.13
N LEU A 264 -23.38 11.40 -0.55
CA LEU A 264 -24.17 11.73 -1.74
C LEU A 264 -24.98 13.02 -1.57
N VAL A 265 -25.57 13.25 -0.38
CA VAL A 265 -26.31 14.49 -0.08
C VAL A 265 -25.38 15.71 -0.12
N ASN A 266 -24.13 15.56 0.29
CA ASN A 266 -23.18 16.67 0.44
C ASN A 266 -22.10 16.74 -0.66
N ASN A 267 -22.16 15.89 -1.69
CA ASN A 267 -21.09 15.76 -2.68
C ASN A 267 -20.75 17.08 -3.38
N HIS A 268 -21.76 17.82 -3.80
CA HIS A 268 -21.66 19.06 -4.57
C HIS A 268 -20.97 20.20 -3.80
N THR A 269 -20.95 20.17 -2.46
CA THR A 269 -20.25 21.18 -1.65
C THR A 269 -18.91 20.70 -1.11
N ARG A 270 -18.81 19.42 -0.76
CA ARG A 270 -17.66 18.89 0.00
C ARG A 270 -16.66 18.12 -0.86
N VAL A 271 -17.15 17.37 -1.84
CA VAL A 271 -16.34 16.59 -2.80
C VAL A 271 -16.83 16.84 -4.23
N PRO A 272 -16.82 18.10 -4.70
CA PRO A 272 -17.49 18.50 -5.95
C PRO A 272 -16.89 17.82 -7.19
N SER A 273 -15.68 17.27 -7.08
CA SER A 273 -14.98 16.58 -8.16
C SER A 273 -15.41 15.11 -8.30
N LEU A 274 -16.14 14.54 -7.32
CA LEU A 274 -16.49 13.13 -7.29
C LEU A 274 -17.43 12.79 -8.44
N SER A 275 -16.98 11.93 -9.35
CA SER A 275 -17.72 11.51 -10.53
C SER A 275 -18.04 10.02 -10.57
N GLU A 276 -17.25 9.21 -9.88
CA GLU A 276 -17.37 7.75 -9.92
C GLU A 276 -17.21 7.15 -8.52
N MET A 277 -18.05 6.16 -8.22
CA MET A 277 -18.03 5.43 -6.96
C MET A 277 -18.32 3.95 -7.22
N THR A 278 -17.45 3.09 -6.73
CA THR A 278 -17.55 1.63 -6.86
C THR A 278 -17.54 1.01 -5.48
N LEU A 279 -18.43 0.04 -5.24
CA LEU A 279 -18.51 -0.73 -4.00
C LEU A 279 -18.28 -2.20 -4.33
N GLU A 280 -17.28 -2.80 -3.71
CA GLU A 280 -17.05 -4.24 -3.78
C GLU A 280 -17.83 -4.94 -2.67
N ILE A 281 -18.96 -5.51 -3.05
CA ILE A 281 -19.87 -6.25 -2.19
C ILE A 281 -20.09 -7.65 -2.75
N THR A 282 -20.17 -8.65 -1.88
CA THR A 282 -20.54 -10.01 -2.30
C THR A 282 -21.96 -10.04 -2.83
N VAL A 283 -22.23 -10.96 -3.76
CA VAL A 283 -23.57 -11.15 -4.35
C VAL A 283 -24.64 -11.39 -3.28
N LEU A 284 -24.29 -12.05 -2.17
CA LEU A 284 -25.19 -12.28 -1.05
C LEU A 284 -25.62 -10.97 -0.38
N ALA A 285 -24.72 -9.99 -0.29
CA ALA A 285 -25.01 -8.67 0.28
C ALA A 285 -26.00 -7.86 -0.54
N ILE A 286 -25.93 -7.98 -1.86
CA ILE A 286 -26.82 -7.27 -2.80
C ILE A 286 -28.29 -7.59 -2.49
N SER A 287 -28.61 -8.83 -2.13
CA SER A 287 -29.98 -9.24 -1.82
C SER A 287 -30.57 -8.59 -0.55
N SER A 288 -29.70 -8.11 0.35
CA SER A 288 -30.08 -7.47 1.62
C SER A 288 -30.28 -5.96 1.50
N LEU A 289 -29.84 -5.35 0.39
CA LEU A 289 -30.07 -3.95 0.07
C LEU A 289 -31.55 -3.73 -0.22
N ARG A 290 -32.36 -3.51 0.82
CA ARG A 290 -33.72 -3.00 0.67
C ARG A 290 -33.65 -1.50 0.38
N PHE A 291 -33.63 -1.20 -0.91
CA PHE A 291 -33.45 0.11 -1.55
C PHE A 291 -34.12 1.30 -0.85
N SER A 292 -33.33 2.09 -0.11
CA SER A 292 -33.55 3.52 0.13
C SER A 292 -32.87 4.33 -0.98
N GLY A 293 -33.36 4.26 -2.23
CA GLY A 293 -33.01 5.21 -3.31
C GLY A 293 -31.56 5.24 -3.84
N LEU A 294 -30.59 4.57 -3.19
CA LEU A 294 -29.16 4.67 -3.49
C LEU A 294 -28.78 4.20 -4.91
N LEU A 295 -29.43 3.16 -5.42
CA LEU A 295 -29.13 2.61 -6.74
C LEU A 295 -29.54 3.53 -7.91
N ILE A 296 -30.47 4.46 -7.69
CA ILE A 296 -30.81 5.46 -8.71
C ILE A 296 -29.66 6.47 -8.84
N ALA A 297 -28.92 6.76 -7.76
CA ALA A 297 -27.77 7.64 -7.79
C ALA A 297 -26.53 6.98 -8.42
N LEU A 298 -26.33 5.68 -8.21
CA LEU A 298 -25.17 4.93 -8.74
C LEU A 298 -25.32 4.53 -10.22
N GLY A 299 -26.55 4.47 -10.75
CA GLY A 299 -26.83 4.16 -12.15
C GLY A 299 -27.10 5.36 -13.06
N CYS A 300 -26.93 6.59 -12.56
CA CYS A 300 -27.20 7.83 -13.30
C CYS A 300 -25.95 8.68 -13.46
N ARG A 301 -25.06 8.26 -14.38
CA ARG A 301 -24.27 9.14 -15.26
C ARG A 301 -23.72 8.36 -16.45
#